data_AF-E1YE65-F1
#
_entry.id   AF-E1YE65-F1
#
_cell.length_a   1.000
_cell.length_b   1.000
_cell.length_c   1.000
_cell.angle_alpha   90.00
_cell.angle_beta   90.00
_cell.angle_gamma   90.00
#
_symmetry.space_group_name_H-M   'P 1'
#
loop_
_entity.id
_entity.type
_entity.pdbx_description
1 polymer ?
#
loop_
_entity_poly.entity_id
_entity_poly.type
_entity_poly.pdbx_seq_one_letter_code
_entity_poly.pdbx_strand_id
1 'polypeptide(L)' 'MEETIESLEIEREHLYRQLQETGDFRRGIISVVYRKCGKKTAHVLKRGIQGMGRNIYGTQQSKGKATRRA' A
#
# COMPACT_ATOMS: atom_id res chain seq x y z
N MET A 1 31.92 -11.55 1.42
CA MET A 1 32.25 -10.14 1.13
C MET A 1 32.12 -9.44 2.47
N GLU A 2 33.20 -8.87 3.00
CA GLU A 2 33.10 -8.09 4.24
C GLU A 2 32.30 -6.84 3.93
N GLU A 3 31.13 -6.73 4.57
CA GLU A 3 30.26 -5.57 4.45
C GLU A 3 30.95 -4.40 5.18
N THR A 4 31.43 -3.43 4.42
CA THR A 4 31.96 -2.19 4.98
C THR A 4 30.79 -1.30 5.43
N ILE A 5 31.03 -0.46 6.44
CA ILE A 5 30.01 0.50 6.93
C ILE A 5 29.49 1.36 5.76
N GLU A 6 30.38 1.80 4.88
CA GLU A 6 30.03 2.59 3.69
C GLU A 6 29.07 1.85 2.75
N SER A 7 29.29 0.54 2.55
CA SER A 7 28.41 -0.27 1.69
C SER A 7 27.00 -0.40 2.29
N LEU A 8 26.90 -0.51 3.61
CA LEU A 8 25.63 -0.57 4.34
C LEU A 8 24.89 0.77 4.33
N GLU A 9 25.61 1.89 4.37
CA GLU A 9 25.02 3.23 4.28
C GLU A 9 24.42 3.49 2.90
N ILE A 10 25.11 3.06 1.84
CA ILE A 10 24.62 3.14 0.45
C ILE A 10 23.37 2.27 0.29
N GLU A 11 23.40 1.05 0.81
CA GLU A 11 22.24 0.15 0.77
C GLU A 11 21.04 0.71 1.55
N ARG A 12 21.30 1.31 2.71
CA ARG A 12 20.29 2.01 3.51
C ARG A 12 19.61 3.10 2.70
N GLU A 13 20.37 4.00 2.05
CA GLU A 13 19.79 5.07 1.23
C GLU A 13 18.96 4.53 0.06
N HIS A 14 19.47 3.50 -0.62
CA HIS A 14 18.75 2.84 -1.71
C HIS A 14 17.41 2.28 -1.24
N LEU A 15 17.38 1.58 -0.10
CA LEU A 15 16.16 1.05 0.51
C LEU A 15 15.18 2.16 0.90
N TYR A 16 15.66 3.27 1.46
CA TYR A 16 14.79 4.42 1.78
C TYR A 16 14.14 5.03 0.54
N ARG A 17 14.88 5.12 -0.57
CA ARG A 17 14.34 5.62 -1.84
C ARG A 17 13.25 4.69 -2.39
N GLN A 18 13.49 3.38 -2.37
CA GLN A 18 12.48 2.38 -2.77
C GLN A 18 11.22 2.44 -1.89
N LEU A 19 11.39 2.65 -0.59
CA LEU A 19 10.25 2.81 0.33
C LEU A 19 9.44 4.07 0.03
N GLN A 20 10.08 5.19 -0.32
CA GLN A 20 9.38 6.41 -0.73
C GLN A 20 8.53 6.19 -2.00
N GLU A 21 9.01 5.41 -2.96
CA GLU A 21 8.27 5.09 -4.20
C GLU A 21 7.03 4.22 -3.96
N THR A 22 7.07 3.31 -2.98
CA THR A 22 5.91 2.45 -2.65
C THR A 22 4.74 3.19 -1.99
N GLY A 23 4.95 4.42 -1.51
CA GLY A 23 3.93 5.25 -0.88
C GLY A 23 3.84 5.10 0.63
N ASP A 24 2.98 5.90 1.26
CA ASP A 24 2.96 6.01 2.73
C ASP A 24 1.96 5.03 3.36
N PHE A 25 2.50 4.00 4.02
CA PHE A 25 1.72 2.97 4.72
C PHE A 25 1.38 3.35 6.17
N ARG A 26 1.78 4.56 6.62
CA ARG A 26 1.45 5.03 7.97
C ARG A 26 -0.05 5.14 8.16
N ARG A 27 -0.50 4.81 9.37
CA ARG A 27 -1.88 5.07 9.81
C ARG A 27 -2.07 6.58 9.85
N GLY A 28 -2.95 7.12 9.02
CA GLY A 28 -3.19 8.57 8.91
C GLY A 28 -3.46 9.05 7.48
N ILE A 29 -2.98 8.32 6.47
CA ILE A 29 -2.88 8.82 5.11
C ILE A 29 -3.94 8.22 4.19
N ILE A 30 -4.49 9.06 3.30
CA ILE A 30 -5.42 8.63 2.26
C ILE A 30 -4.64 7.79 1.25
N SER A 31 -4.94 6.50 1.22
CA SER A 31 -4.23 5.54 0.38
C SER A 31 -5.20 4.91 -0.61
N VAL A 32 -4.77 4.91 -1.87
CA VAL A 32 -5.48 4.25 -2.96
C VAL A 32 -5.07 2.79 -2.97
N VAL A 33 -6.05 1.89 -2.92
CA VAL A 33 -5.80 0.44 -2.94
C VAL A 33 -6.63 -0.22 -4.02
N TYR A 34 -5.97 -1.09 -4.78
CA TYR A 34 -6.59 -1.96 -5.76
C TYR A 34 -6.71 -3.36 -5.15
N ARG A 35 -7.93 -3.91 -5.12
CA ARG A 35 -8.19 -5.26 -4.60
C ARG A 35 -9.05 -6.04 -5.58
N LYS A 36 -8.76 -7.34 -5.74
CA LYS A 36 -9.61 -8.24 -6.52
C LYS A 36 -10.97 -8.37 -5.82
N CYS A 37 -12.04 -8.46 -6.61
CA CYS A 37 -13.37 -8.71 -6.05
C CYS A 37 -13.41 -10.13 -5.47
N GLY A 38 -13.74 -10.27 -4.18
CA GLY A 38 -13.87 -11.57 -3.52
C GLY A 38 -15.22 -12.26 -3.75
N LYS A 39 -16.16 -11.63 -4.47
CA LYS A 39 -17.48 -12.21 -4.74
C LYS A 39 -17.38 -13.20 -5.90
N LYS A 40 -17.80 -14.46 -5.66
CA LYS A 40 -17.79 -15.53 -6.69
C LYS A 40 -18.59 -15.18 -7.94
N THR A 41 -19.66 -14.39 -7.80
CA THR A 41 -20.54 -13.94 -8.90
C THR A 41 -20.18 -12.55 -9.44
N ALA A 42 -18.99 -12.03 -9.13
CA ALA A 42 -18.60 -10.69 -9.56
C ALA A 42 -18.51 -10.62 -11.09
N HIS A 43 -19.25 -9.68 -11.69
CA HIS A 43 -19.21 -9.40 -13.13
C HIS A 43 -17.79 -9.12 -13.63
N VAL A 44 -16.97 -8.52 -12.77
CA VAL A 44 -15.57 -8.14 -12.98
C VAL A 44 -14.64 -9.35 -13.15
N LEU A 45 -15.05 -10.56 -12.76
CA LEU A 45 -14.27 -11.77 -12.99
C LEU A 45 -14.38 -12.28 -14.44
N LYS A 46 -15.30 -11.76 -15.24
CA LYS A 46 -15.44 -12.12 -16.66
C LYS A 46 -14.29 -11.52 -17.48
N ARG A 47 -13.73 -12.31 -18.40
CA ARG A 47 -12.67 -11.85 -19.32
C ARG A 47 -13.19 -10.72 -20.21
N GLY A 48 -12.37 -9.68 -20.41
CA GLY A 48 -12.72 -8.53 -21.26
C GLY A 48 -13.51 -7.42 -20.57
N ILE A 49 -13.76 -7.52 -19.25
CA ILE A 49 -14.48 -6.51 -18.48
C ILE A 49 -13.51 -5.75 -17.59
N GLN A 50 -13.66 -4.42 -17.52
CA GLN A 50 -12.81 -3.58 -16.68
C GLN A 50 -12.95 -3.98 -15.20
N GLY A 51 -11.81 -3.99 -14.51
CA GLY A 51 -11.67 -4.25 -13.08
C GLY A 51 -12.61 -3.42 -12.20
N MET A 52 -12.79 -3.83 -10.94
CA MET A 52 -13.32 -2.92 -9.93
C MET A 52 -12.36 -1.75 -9.80
N GLY A 53 -12.92 -0.54 -9.69
CA GLY A 53 -12.15 0.67 -9.49
C GLY A 53 -11.37 0.67 -8.17
N ARG A 54 -10.63 1.75 -7.97
CA ARG A 54 -9.87 2.03 -6.75
C ARG A 54 -10.77 2.09 -5.52
N ASN A 55 -10.33 1.50 -4.42
CA ASN A 55 -10.87 1.81 -3.10
C ASN A 55 -9.97 2.82 -2.41
N ILE A 56 -10.59 3.84 -1.83
CA ILE A 56 -9.89 4.90 -1.09
C ILE A 56 -9.99 4.55 0.39
N TYR A 57 -8.87 4.32 1.04
CA TYR A 57 -8.84 4.15 2.48
C TYR A 57 -8.50 5.47 3.16
N GLY A 58 -9.36 5.91 4.06
CA GLY A 58 -9.11 7.03 4.96
C GLY A 58 -8.73 6.55 6.36
N THR A 59 -8.15 7.43 7.16
CA THR A 59 -7.91 7.15 8.58
C THR A 59 -8.88 7.98 9.41
N GLN A 60 -9.57 7.35 10.35
CA GLN A 60 -10.49 8.01 11.27
C GLN A 60 -10.05 7.73 12.71
N GLN A 61 -10.25 8.69 13.61
CA GLN A 61 -10.13 8.43 15.04
C GLN A 61 -11.39 7.74 15.55
N SER A 62 -11.22 6.60 16.22
CA SER A 62 -12.29 5.89 16.91
C SER A 62 -11.80 5.45 18.28
N LYS A 63 -12.50 5.86 19.36
CA LYS A 63 -12.16 5.52 20.75
C LYS A 63 -10.68 5.78 21.10
N GLY A 64 -10.15 6.93 20.68
CA GLY A 64 -8.75 7.33 20.94
C GLY A 64 -7.70 6.55 20.14
N LYS A 65 -8.10 5.70 19.18
CA LYS A 65 -7.18 4.94 18.31
C LYS A 65 -7.39 5.35 16.85
N ALA A 66 -6.29 5.47 16.10
CA ALA A 66 -6.34 5.67 14.65
C ALA A 66 -6.69 4.34 13.96
N THR A 67 -7.85 4.29 13.29
CA THR A 67 -8.33 3.12 12.55
C THR A 67 -8.46 3.42 11.06
N ARG A 68 -8.18 2.42 10.22
CA ARG A 68 -8.30 2.52 8.76
C ARG A 68 -9.73 2.18 8.36
N ARG A 69 -10.37 3.04 7.57
CA ARG A 69 -11.73 2.85 7.04
C ARG A 69 -11.70 2.83 5.52
N ALA A 70 -12.42 1.86 4.95
CA ALA A 70 -12.54 1.65 3.50
C ALA A 70 -13.75 2.37 2.93
#